data_AF-A0A7C3HA30-F1
#
_entry.id   AF-A0A7C3HA30-F1
#
_cell.length_a   1.000
_cell.length_b   1.000
_cell.length_c   1.000
_cell.angle_alpha   90.00
_cell.angle_beta   90.00
_cell.angle_gamma   90.00
#
_symmetry.space_group_name_H-M   'P 1'
#
loop_
_entity.id
_entity.type
_entity.pdbx_description
1 polymer ?
#
loop_
_entity_poly.entity_id
_entity_poly.type
_entity_poly.pdbx_seq_one_letter_code
_entity_poly.pdbx_strand_id
1 'polypeptide(L)'
;MGASTFTDRLLQALSAHPAGISEFELIKWLEAEGQAGFDKDCLRGSLSLFQTHFILFHTLYRLRDELCEQGKARLDISALCIRLLPLTPGDGFAIDNHDPLRDYYLDLEHLEKTYDQDVDALLNSFWERFIGNDERRQALDVLELQDPVDWPTIKTQHRRLAMRHHPDRGGDEVRLQAINAAMERLTRSYK
;
A
#
# COMPACT_ATOMS: atom_id res chain seq x y z
N MET A 1 2.55 24.55 -16.38
CA MET A 1 1.16 24.21 -15.97
C MET A 1 0.71 22.92 -16.66
N GLY A 2 1.35 21.78 -16.40
CA GLY A 2 1.05 20.54 -17.16
C GLY A 2 1.30 19.23 -16.43
N ALA A 3 1.61 19.25 -15.14
CA ALA A 3 1.81 18.03 -14.33
C ALA A 3 0.56 17.65 -13.49
N SER A 4 -0.51 18.45 -13.53
CA SER A 4 -1.64 18.35 -12.58
C SER A 4 -2.63 17.23 -12.91
N THR A 5 -2.78 16.84 -14.18
CA THR A 5 -3.94 16.04 -14.60
C THR A 5 -3.98 14.62 -14.03
N PHE A 6 -2.83 13.98 -13.83
CA PHE A 6 -2.79 12.59 -13.33
C PHE A 6 -2.93 12.53 -11.80
N THR A 7 -2.16 13.35 -11.09
CA THR A 7 -2.24 13.47 -9.63
C THR A 7 -3.64 13.88 -9.18
N ASP A 8 -4.28 14.83 -9.87
CA ASP A 8 -5.65 15.26 -9.58
C ASP A 8 -6.66 14.12 -9.78
N ARG A 9 -6.48 13.29 -10.82
CA ARG A 9 -7.32 12.11 -11.08
C ARG A 9 -7.14 11.03 -10.00
N LEU A 10 -5.91 10.77 -9.57
CA LEU A 10 -5.66 9.84 -8.46
C LEU A 10 -6.32 10.35 -7.18
N LEU A 11 -6.19 11.64 -6.88
CA LEU A 11 -6.85 12.23 -5.73
C LEU A 11 -8.38 12.08 -5.81
N GLN A 12 -8.98 12.28 -6.99
CA GLN A 12 -10.41 12.08 -7.21
C GLN A 12 -10.81 10.61 -7.00
N ALA A 13 -10.07 9.65 -7.56
CA ALA A 13 -10.33 8.23 -7.39
C ALA A 13 -10.26 7.81 -5.91
N LEU A 14 -9.23 8.26 -5.19
CA LEU A 14 -9.06 7.95 -3.77
C LEU A 14 -10.12 8.62 -2.90
N SER A 15 -10.54 9.83 -3.24
CA SER A 15 -11.63 10.53 -2.53
C SER A 15 -12.97 9.85 -2.71
N ALA A 16 -13.20 9.18 -3.85
CA ALA A 16 -14.40 8.38 -4.10
C ALA A 16 -14.40 7.04 -3.33
N HIS A 17 -13.24 6.57 -2.86
CA HIS A 17 -13.07 5.30 -2.15
C HIS A 17 -12.49 5.52 -0.73
N PRO A 18 -13.29 6.04 0.22
CA PRO A 18 -12.82 6.34 1.57
C PRO A 18 -12.42 5.09 2.38
N ALA A 19 -12.93 3.90 2.01
CA ALA A 19 -12.50 2.62 2.59
C ALA A 19 -11.13 2.15 2.05
N GLY A 20 -10.65 2.78 0.98
CA GLY A 20 -9.47 2.39 0.22
C GLY A 20 -9.81 1.59 -1.04
N ILE A 21 -8.84 1.54 -1.95
CA ILE A 21 -8.90 0.83 -3.22
C ILE A 21 -7.60 0.03 -3.41
N SER A 22 -7.69 -1.20 -3.92
CA SER A 22 -6.48 -1.96 -4.24
C SER A 22 -5.75 -1.38 -5.46
N GLU A 23 -4.46 -1.67 -5.60
CA GLU A 23 -3.69 -1.31 -6.81
C GLU A 23 -4.41 -1.81 -8.07
N PHE A 24 -4.85 -3.06 -8.08
CA PHE A 24 -5.49 -3.67 -9.24
C PHE A 24 -6.77 -2.92 -9.63
N GLU A 25 -7.63 -2.62 -8.66
CA GLU A 25 -8.87 -1.86 -8.91
C GLU A 25 -8.57 -0.43 -9.37
N LEU A 26 -7.55 0.21 -8.81
CA LEU A 26 -7.12 1.54 -9.22
C LEU A 26 -6.58 1.55 -10.65
N ILE A 27 -5.78 0.56 -11.03
CA ILE A 27 -5.29 0.38 -12.41
C ILE A 27 -6.47 0.17 -13.36
N LYS A 28 -7.45 -0.65 -12.99
CA LYS A 28 -8.66 -0.86 -13.82
C LYS A 28 -9.51 0.39 -13.95
N TRP A 29 -9.60 1.19 -12.90
CA TRP A 29 -10.27 2.48 -12.95
C TRP A 29 -9.54 3.45 -13.91
N LEU A 30 -8.20 3.53 -13.82
CA LEU A 30 -7.39 4.37 -14.72
C LEU A 30 -7.44 3.91 -16.18
N GLU A 31 -7.48 2.61 -16.42
CA GLU A 31 -7.66 2.01 -17.75
C GLU A 31 -9.03 2.39 -18.34
N ALA A 32 -10.10 2.32 -17.54
CA ALA A 32 -11.45 2.69 -17.97
C ALA A 32 -11.57 4.19 -18.30
N GLU A 33 -10.85 5.04 -17.57
CA GLU A 33 -10.78 6.49 -17.77
C GLU A 33 -9.83 6.90 -18.93
N GLY A 34 -9.20 5.93 -19.61
CA GLY A 34 -8.29 6.19 -20.73
C GLY A 34 -7.05 6.98 -20.33
N GLN A 35 -6.53 6.75 -19.12
CA GLN A 35 -5.33 7.43 -18.64
C GLN A 35 -4.10 6.97 -19.42
N ALA A 36 -3.29 7.93 -19.89
CA ALA A 36 -2.04 7.62 -20.58
C ALA A 36 -1.09 6.81 -19.65
N GLY A 37 -0.53 5.72 -20.17
CA GLY A 37 0.32 4.79 -19.42
C GLY A 37 -0.44 3.61 -18.79
N PHE A 38 -1.77 3.59 -18.87
CA PHE A 38 -2.63 2.51 -18.36
C PHE A 38 -3.51 1.95 -19.49
N ASP A 39 -2.88 1.36 -20.50
CA ASP A 39 -3.57 0.72 -21.62
C ASP A 39 -4.15 -0.66 -21.25
N LYS A 40 -5.04 -1.22 -22.07
CA LYS A 40 -5.64 -2.56 -21.84
C LYS A 40 -4.63 -3.69 -21.62
N ASP A 41 -3.41 -3.48 -22.12
CA ASP A 41 -2.33 -4.46 -22.11
C ASP A 41 -1.28 -4.18 -21.03
N CYS A 42 -1.48 -3.14 -20.21
CA CYS A 42 -0.54 -2.69 -19.18
C CYS A 42 -0.20 -3.79 -18.15
N LEU A 43 -1.12 -4.71 -17.89
CA LEU A 43 -0.93 -5.85 -16.98
C LEU A 43 -0.64 -7.18 -17.68
N ARG A 44 -0.34 -7.20 -18.99
CA ARG A 44 -0.16 -8.47 -19.75
C ARG A 44 1.26 -9.01 -19.75
N GLY A 45 2.27 -8.14 -19.78
CA GLY A 45 3.67 -8.54 -19.78
C GLY A 45 4.32 -8.24 -18.42
N SER A 46 5.38 -8.98 -18.08
CA SER A 46 6.14 -8.74 -16.85
C SER A 46 6.70 -7.31 -16.79
N LEU A 47 7.32 -6.86 -17.89
CA LEU A 47 7.85 -5.49 -17.99
C LEU A 47 6.75 -4.43 -17.96
N SER A 48 5.62 -4.66 -18.65
CA SER A 48 4.52 -3.70 -18.63
C SER A 48 3.92 -3.60 -17.23
N LEU A 49 3.74 -4.73 -16.53
CA LEU A 49 3.25 -4.77 -15.16
C LEU A 49 4.19 -3.99 -14.23
N PHE A 50 5.50 -4.21 -14.32
CA PHE A 50 6.49 -3.45 -13.56
C PHE A 50 6.39 -1.95 -13.83
N GLN A 51 6.38 -1.55 -15.09
CA GLN A 51 6.31 -0.14 -15.48
C GLN A 51 5.01 0.51 -14.98
N THR A 52 3.88 -0.17 -15.13
CA THR A 52 2.57 0.30 -14.66
C THR A 52 2.55 0.48 -13.16
N HIS A 53 3.01 -0.52 -12.42
CA HIS A 53 3.13 -0.42 -10.97
C HIS A 53 4.06 0.73 -10.58
N PHE A 54 5.26 0.79 -11.17
CA PHE A 54 6.26 1.79 -10.82
C PHE A 54 5.73 3.21 -11.04
N ILE A 55 5.09 3.47 -12.19
CA ILE A 55 4.51 4.77 -12.51
C ILE A 55 3.37 5.12 -11.53
N LEU A 56 2.52 4.15 -11.21
CA LEU A 56 1.45 4.34 -10.23
C LEU A 56 2.01 4.71 -8.87
N PHE A 57 2.95 3.92 -8.34
CA PHE A 57 3.52 4.12 -7.02
C PHE A 57 4.37 5.39 -6.96
N HIS A 58 5.18 5.68 -7.99
CA HIS A 58 5.88 6.96 -8.15
C HIS A 58 4.91 8.13 -7.98
N THR A 59 3.76 8.07 -8.65
CA THR A 59 2.76 9.16 -8.59
C THR A 59 2.04 9.21 -7.25
N LEU A 60 1.74 8.06 -6.62
CA LEU A 60 1.17 8.02 -5.28
C LEU A 60 2.12 8.60 -4.23
N TYR A 61 3.41 8.29 -4.30
CA TYR A 61 4.41 8.85 -3.38
C TYR A 61 4.58 10.36 -3.57
N ARG A 62 4.55 10.85 -4.82
CA ARG A 62 4.51 12.29 -5.10
C ARG A 62 3.25 12.96 -4.55
N LEU A 63 2.08 12.35 -4.76
CA LEU A 63 0.81 12.85 -4.22
C LEU A 63 0.85 12.90 -2.69
N ARG A 64 1.44 11.89 -2.04
CA ARG A 64 1.59 11.85 -0.58
C ARG A 64 2.45 13.00 -0.08
N ASP A 65 3.58 13.27 -0.73
CA ASP A 65 4.46 14.40 -0.38
C ASP A 65 3.72 15.74 -0.55
N GLU A 66 3.03 15.94 -1.67
CA GLU A 66 2.24 17.15 -1.94
C GLU A 66 1.10 17.36 -0.91
N LEU A 67 0.39 16.29 -0.52
CA LEU A 67 -0.67 16.35 0.48
C LEU A 67 -0.13 16.63 1.89
N CYS A 68 1.05 16.09 2.21
CA CYS A 68 1.74 16.32 3.48
C CYS A 68 2.21 17.77 3.58
N GLU A 69 2.88 18.29 2.56
CA GLU A 69 3.32 19.70 2.48
C GLU A 69 2.16 20.69 2.62
N GLN A 70 1.01 20.36 2.03
CA GLN A 70 -0.19 21.19 2.09
C GLN A 70 -1.00 21.01 3.39
N GLY A 71 -0.66 20.03 4.23
CA GLY A 71 -1.41 19.70 5.44
C GLY A 71 -2.88 19.36 5.19
N LYS A 72 -3.18 18.67 4.08
CA LYS A 72 -4.58 18.37 3.67
C LYS A 72 -5.07 17.00 4.09
N ALA A 73 -4.26 15.96 3.88
CA ALA A 73 -4.60 14.58 4.18
C ALA A 73 -3.33 13.74 4.31
N ARG A 74 -3.44 12.56 4.92
CA ARG A 74 -2.39 11.54 4.90
C ARG A 74 -2.75 10.48 3.88
N LEU A 75 -1.83 10.15 2.97
CA LEU A 75 -2.02 9.06 2.01
C LEU A 75 -1.33 7.79 2.52
N ASP A 76 -2.12 6.76 2.75
CA ASP A 76 -1.68 5.42 3.10
C ASP A 76 -1.55 4.60 1.81
N ILE A 77 -0.34 4.11 1.53
CA ILE A 77 0.02 3.46 0.26
C ILE A 77 0.37 2.01 0.55
N SER A 78 -0.42 1.10 -0.03
CA SER A 78 -0.08 -0.32 -0.12
C SER A 78 -0.75 -0.95 -1.33
N ALA A 79 -0.18 -2.02 -1.89
CA ALA A 79 -0.78 -2.69 -3.06
C ALA A 79 -2.21 -3.22 -2.82
N LEU A 80 -2.55 -3.59 -1.58
CA LEU A 80 -3.87 -4.14 -1.25
C LEU A 80 -4.90 -3.07 -0.90
N CYS A 81 -4.45 -1.91 -0.41
CA CYS A 81 -5.33 -0.86 0.05
C CYS A 81 -4.58 0.49 0.02
N ILE A 82 -4.99 1.35 -0.90
CA ILE A 82 -4.52 2.72 -1.07
C ILE A 82 -5.66 3.62 -0.63
N ARG A 83 -5.44 4.51 0.34
CA ARG A 83 -6.51 5.34 0.92
C ARG A 83 -6.04 6.67 1.47
N LEU A 84 -6.95 7.65 1.43
CA LEU A 84 -6.78 8.93 2.09
C LEU A 84 -7.30 8.84 3.53
N LEU A 85 -6.46 9.22 4.48
CA LEU A 85 -6.78 9.32 5.89
C LEU A 85 -6.93 10.80 6.29
N PRO A 86 -7.94 11.13 7.13
CA PRO A 86 -8.06 12.46 7.69
C PRO A 86 -6.87 12.76 8.59
N LEU A 87 -6.44 14.02 8.62
CA LEU A 87 -5.40 14.46 9.55
C LEU A 87 -5.97 14.56 10.96
N THR A 88 -5.47 13.73 11.87
CA THR A 88 -5.82 13.84 13.28
C THR A 88 -4.83 14.78 13.97
N PRO A 89 -5.26 15.75 14.79
CA PRO A 89 -4.33 16.59 15.54
C PRO A 89 -3.48 15.70 16.48
N GLY A 90 -2.20 15.53 16.15
CA GLY A 90 -1.27 14.61 16.81
C GLY A 90 -0.57 13.65 15.85
N ASP A 91 -1.09 13.46 14.63
CA ASP A 91 -0.35 12.84 13.54
C ASP A 91 0.78 13.79 13.16
N GLY A 92 1.99 13.51 13.64
CA GLY A 92 3.17 14.26 13.23
C GLY A 92 3.29 14.21 11.71
N PHE A 93 3.38 15.37 11.06
CA PHE A 93 3.78 15.51 9.64
C PHE A 93 5.22 15.05 9.38
N ALA A 94 5.83 14.34 10.32
CA ALA A 94 7.09 13.68 10.10
C ALA A 94 6.82 12.60 9.05
N ILE A 95 7.11 12.94 7.79
CA ILE A 95 7.60 11.97 6.82
C ILE A 95 8.57 11.11 7.62
N ASP A 96 8.23 9.84 7.83
CA ASP A 96 9.11 8.91 8.53
C ASP A 96 10.49 9.11 7.92
N ASN A 97 11.47 9.56 8.72
CA ASN A 97 12.79 9.99 8.23
C ASN A 97 13.56 8.85 7.54
N HIS A 98 12.95 7.67 7.43
CA HIS A 98 13.41 6.54 6.67
C HIS A 98 12.21 5.81 6.04
N ASP A 99 11.80 6.24 4.83
CA ASP A 99 10.87 5.49 3.97
C ASP A 99 11.62 4.99 2.71
N PRO A 100 12.29 3.83 2.80
CA PRO A 100 13.06 3.28 1.68
C PRO A 100 12.22 3.05 0.41
N LEU A 101 10.91 2.86 0.55
CA LEU A 101 10.02 2.67 -0.58
C LEU A 101 9.79 4.00 -1.30
N ARG A 102 9.55 5.07 -0.55
CA ARG A 102 9.49 6.42 -1.11
C ARG A 102 10.77 6.73 -1.90
N ASP A 103 11.94 6.48 -1.31
CA ASP A 103 13.21 6.74 -1.96
C ASP A 103 13.37 5.92 -3.25
N TYR A 104 12.96 4.65 -3.23
CA TYR A 104 12.96 3.78 -4.41
C TYR A 104 12.05 4.29 -5.54
N TYR A 105 10.77 4.60 -5.24
CA TYR A 105 9.80 5.01 -6.25
C TYR A 105 9.99 6.43 -6.77
N LEU A 106 10.64 7.31 -5.99
CA LEU A 106 10.96 8.67 -6.45
C LEU A 106 12.21 8.72 -7.35
N ASP A 107 13.04 7.67 -7.34
CA ASP A 107 14.19 7.55 -8.23
C ASP A 107 13.81 6.86 -9.55
N LEU A 108 13.66 7.66 -10.60
CA LEU A 108 13.31 7.19 -11.95
C LEU A 108 14.40 6.30 -12.58
N GLU A 109 15.64 6.30 -12.07
CA GLU A 109 16.66 5.39 -12.58
C GLU A 109 16.28 3.91 -12.38
N HIS A 110 15.48 3.59 -11.35
CA HIS A 110 14.96 2.23 -11.14
C HIS A 110 14.00 1.80 -12.26
N LEU A 111 13.26 2.74 -12.85
CA LEU A 111 12.42 2.47 -14.01
C LEU A 111 13.28 2.28 -15.27
N GLU A 112 14.28 3.14 -15.48
CA GLU A 112 15.12 3.15 -16.69
C GLU A 112 16.08 1.95 -16.77
N LYS A 113 16.55 1.45 -15.63
CA LYS A 113 17.54 0.36 -15.57
C LYS A 113 16.91 -1.05 -15.57
N THR A 114 15.59 -1.15 -15.62
CA THR A 114 14.86 -2.42 -15.55
C THR A 114 14.41 -2.86 -16.95
N TYR A 115 14.99 -3.95 -17.48
CA TYR A 115 14.77 -4.46 -18.84
C TYR A 115 14.23 -5.89 -18.83
N ASP A 116 13.47 -6.28 -19.87
CA ASP A 116 12.77 -7.59 -20.01
C ASP A 116 13.57 -8.82 -19.55
N GLN A 117 14.88 -8.86 -19.78
CA GLN A 117 15.73 -10.03 -19.51
C GLN A 117 16.08 -10.22 -18.01
N ASP A 118 16.05 -9.14 -17.23
CA ASP A 118 16.30 -9.14 -15.79
C ASP A 118 15.00 -9.13 -14.97
N VAL A 119 13.91 -8.73 -15.63
CA VAL A 119 12.60 -8.44 -15.04
C VAL A 119 11.94 -9.69 -14.46
N ASP A 120 11.92 -10.85 -15.13
CA ASP A 120 11.16 -12.00 -14.60
C ASP A 120 11.71 -12.55 -13.28
N ALA A 121 13.03 -12.64 -13.13
CA ALA A 121 13.67 -13.14 -11.90
C ALA A 121 13.71 -12.07 -10.80
N LEU A 122 13.96 -10.82 -11.18
CA LEU A 122 13.95 -9.68 -10.26
C LEU A 122 12.53 -9.39 -9.77
N LEU A 123 11.52 -9.43 -10.64
CA LEU A 123 10.12 -9.22 -10.27
C LEU A 123 9.60 -10.33 -9.38
N ASN A 124 9.84 -11.61 -9.70
CA ASN A 124 9.32 -12.68 -8.84
C ASN A 124 9.88 -12.55 -7.41
N SER A 125 11.19 -12.35 -7.28
CA SER A 125 11.82 -12.19 -5.96
C SER A 125 11.51 -10.85 -5.27
N PHE A 126 11.33 -9.77 -6.04
CA PHE A 126 10.97 -8.46 -5.51
C PHE A 126 9.50 -8.42 -5.09
N TRP A 127 8.55 -8.85 -5.93
CA TRP A 127 7.12 -8.90 -5.60
C TRP A 127 6.82 -9.82 -4.44
N GLU A 128 7.42 -11.01 -4.38
CA GLU A 128 7.22 -11.92 -3.25
C GLU A 128 7.67 -11.27 -1.94
N ARG A 129 8.80 -10.54 -1.96
CA ARG A 129 9.32 -9.86 -0.78
C ARG A 129 8.59 -8.55 -0.48
N PHE A 130 8.09 -7.86 -1.50
CA PHE A 130 7.45 -6.54 -1.43
C PHE A 130 5.98 -6.66 -1.03
N ILE A 131 5.20 -7.51 -1.70
CA ILE A 131 3.84 -7.89 -1.29
C ILE A 131 3.89 -8.47 0.12
N GLY A 132 4.86 -9.34 0.42
CA GLY A 132 5.03 -9.88 1.76
C GLY A 132 5.32 -8.81 2.83
N ASN A 133 6.02 -7.73 2.49
CA ASN A 133 6.34 -6.64 3.42
C ASN A 133 5.17 -5.66 3.61
N ASP A 134 4.44 -5.34 2.54
CA ASP A 134 3.21 -4.54 2.61
C ASP A 134 2.09 -5.30 3.34
N GLU A 135 1.93 -6.59 3.05
CA GLU A 135 1.03 -7.49 3.78
C GLU A 135 1.41 -7.58 5.25
N ARG A 136 2.72 -7.66 5.55
CA ARG A 136 3.21 -7.64 6.93
C ARG A 136 2.86 -6.33 7.60
N ARG A 137 3.17 -5.18 7.00
CA ARG A 137 2.90 -3.86 7.58
C ARG A 137 1.42 -3.68 7.86
N GLN A 138 0.56 -3.96 6.90
CA GLN A 138 -0.90 -3.88 7.08
C GLN A 138 -1.41 -4.84 8.16
N ALA A 139 -0.88 -6.06 8.20
CA ALA A 139 -1.28 -7.03 9.21
C ALA A 139 -0.80 -6.63 10.61
N LEU A 140 0.38 -6.02 10.72
CA LEU A 140 0.87 -5.43 11.98
C LEU A 140 0.00 -4.24 12.41
N ASP A 141 -0.40 -3.36 11.49
CA ASP A 141 -1.31 -2.24 11.79
C ASP A 141 -2.66 -2.72 12.35
N VAL A 142 -3.24 -3.80 11.78
CA VAL A 142 -4.46 -4.42 12.31
C VAL A 142 -4.25 -5.00 13.71
N LEU A 143 -3.04 -5.48 14.02
CA LEU A 143 -2.65 -5.95 15.34
C LEU A 143 -2.16 -4.83 16.27
N GLU A 144 -2.28 -3.57 15.86
CA GLU A 144 -1.80 -2.40 16.61
C GLU A 144 -0.29 -2.50 16.95
N LEU A 145 0.50 -3.01 16.00
CA LEU A 145 1.93 -3.22 16.09
C LEU A 145 2.66 -2.50 14.95
N GLN A 146 3.95 -2.22 15.16
CA GLN A 146 4.84 -1.66 14.15
C GLN A 146 6.17 -2.43 14.18
N ASP A 147 6.83 -2.54 13.03
CA ASP A 147 8.18 -3.07 12.96
C ASP A 147 9.22 -2.12 13.61
N PRO A 148 10.31 -2.65 14.19
CA PRO A 148 10.65 -4.07 14.29
C PRO A 148 9.92 -4.79 15.43
N VAL A 149 9.24 -5.90 15.13
CA VAL A 149 8.54 -6.73 16.13
C VAL A 149 8.75 -8.24 15.92
N ASP A 150 8.97 -8.97 17.01
CA ASP A 150 9.24 -10.40 17.00
C ASP A 150 7.95 -11.26 17.02
N TRP A 151 8.09 -12.50 16.56
CA TRP A 151 6.97 -13.44 16.45
C TRP A 151 6.25 -13.75 17.79
N PRO A 152 6.95 -13.90 18.94
CA PRO A 152 6.30 -14.00 20.24
C PRO A 152 5.40 -12.80 20.59
N THR A 153 5.83 -11.57 20.29
CA THR A 153 5.04 -10.35 20.54
C THR A 153 3.80 -10.30 19.66
N ILE A 154 3.94 -10.63 18.36
CA ILE A 154 2.81 -10.73 17.42
C ILE A 154 1.73 -11.68 17.94
N LYS A 155 2.09 -12.91 18.35
CA LYS A 155 1.12 -13.89 18.90
C LYS A 155 0.47 -13.42 20.19
N THR A 156 1.19 -12.66 20.99
CA THR A 156 0.69 -12.17 22.29
C THR A 156 -0.33 -11.06 22.06
N GLN A 157 -0.06 -10.14 21.13
CA GLN A 157 -1.04 -9.12 20.75
C GLN A 157 -2.27 -9.70 20.08
N HIS A 158 -2.10 -10.63 19.14
CA HIS A 158 -3.23 -11.31 18.50
C HIS A 158 -4.18 -11.91 19.54
N ARG A 159 -3.65 -12.67 20.51
CA ARG A 159 -4.45 -13.23 21.61
C ARG A 159 -5.15 -12.15 22.44
N ARG A 160 -4.46 -11.05 22.75
CA ARG A 160 -5.03 -9.93 23.52
C ARG A 160 -6.20 -9.28 22.78
N LEU A 161 -6.03 -8.96 21.51
CA LEU A 161 -7.04 -8.32 20.67
C LEU A 161 -8.21 -9.26 20.38
N ALA A 162 -7.94 -10.53 20.09
CA ALA A 162 -8.99 -11.54 19.88
C ALA A 162 -9.87 -11.73 21.13
N MET A 163 -9.27 -11.74 22.33
CA MET A 163 -10.02 -11.80 23.58
C MET A 163 -10.84 -10.54 23.88
N ARG A 164 -10.36 -9.37 23.43
CA ARG A 164 -11.05 -8.09 23.60
C ARG A 164 -12.26 -7.96 22.68
N HIS A 165 -12.15 -8.44 21.44
CA HIS A 165 -13.20 -8.33 20.42
C HIS A 165 -14.04 -9.61 20.29
N HIS A 166 -13.98 -10.52 21.26
CA HIS A 166 -14.76 -11.76 21.24
C HIS A 166 -16.28 -11.50 21.35
N PRO A 167 -17.12 -12.10 20.49
CA PRO A 167 -18.57 -11.86 20.47
C PRO A 167 -19.25 -12.26 21.79
N ASP A 168 -18.82 -13.34 22.46
CA ASP A 168 -19.32 -13.74 23.78
C ASP A 168 -19.12 -12.68 24.89
N ARG A 169 -18.31 -11.66 24.64
CA ARG A 169 -18.05 -10.54 25.55
C ARG A 169 -18.60 -9.21 25.05
N GLY A 170 -19.47 -9.23 24.03
CA GLY A 170 -20.02 -8.04 23.39
C GLY A 170 -19.04 -7.35 22.42
N GLY A 171 -18.05 -8.10 21.92
CA GLY A 171 -17.05 -7.60 20.99
C GLY A 171 -17.54 -7.50 19.54
N ASP A 172 -16.77 -6.78 18.72
CA ASP A 172 -17.03 -6.55 17.30
C ASP A 172 -16.52 -7.73 16.46
N GLU A 173 -17.47 -8.49 15.89
CA GLU A 173 -17.20 -9.67 15.06
C GLU A 173 -16.43 -9.33 13.77
N VAL A 174 -16.69 -8.16 13.17
CA VAL A 174 -15.96 -7.69 11.97
C VAL A 174 -14.51 -7.38 12.33
N ARG A 175 -14.30 -6.74 13.49
CA ARG A 175 -12.94 -6.49 14.01
C ARG A 175 -12.20 -7.79 14.30
N LEU A 176 -12.86 -8.78 14.90
CA LEU A 176 -12.27 -10.08 15.19
C LEU A 176 -11.86 -10.84 13.91
N GLN A 177 -12.70 -10.79 12.88
CA GLN A 177 -12.37 -11.36 11.56
C GLN A 177 -11.14 -10.70 10.94
N ALA A 178 -11.04 -9.37 10.99
CA ALA A 178 -9.87 -8.64 10.50
C ALA A 178 -8.58 -9.02 11.27
N ILE A 179 -8.66 -9.12 12.61
CA ILE A 179 -7.53 -9.54 13.46
C ILE A 179 -7.06 -10.96 13.11
N ASN A 180 -7.98 -11.89 12.87
CA ASN A 180 -7.64 -13.27 12.51
C ASN A 180 -7.03 -13.36 11.10
N ALA A 181 -7.59 -12.63 10.14
CA ALA A 181 -7.05 -12.56 8.78
C ALA A 181 -5.63 -11.97 8.77
N ALA A 182 -5.37 -10.93 9.57
CA ALA A 182 -4.03 -10.37 9.73
C ALA A 182 -3.03 -11.39 10.30
N MET A 183 -3.42 -12.15 11.32
CA MET A 183 -2.59 -13.20 11.90
C MET A 183 -2.28 -14.33 10.90
N GLU A 184 -3.25 -14.71 10.07
CA GLU A 184 -3.05 -15.74 9.04
C GLU A 184 -2.03 -15.30 7.98
N ARG A 185 -2.12 -14.04 7.52
CA ARG A 185 -1.14 -13.43 6.61
C ARG A 185 0.27 -13.42 7.21
N LEU A 186 0.41 -12.97 8.46
CA LEU A 186 1.70 -12.98 9.17
C LEU A 186 2.24 -14.39 9.41
N THR A 187 1.37 -15.40 9.54
CA THR A 187 1.83 -16.80 9.74
C THR A 187 2.42 -17.38 8.45
N ARG A 188 1.90 -16.99 7.29
CA ARG A 188 2.36 -17.48 5.99
C ARG A 188 3.79 -17.05 5.66
N SER A 189 4.23 -15.88 6.15
CA SER A 189 5.60 -15.38 5.95
C SER A 189 6.65 -15.98 6.90
N TYR A 190 6.24 -16.77 7.90
CA TYR A 190 7.13 -17.47 8.84
C TYR A 190 7.22 -18.99 8.61
N LYS A 191 6.57 -19.52 7.56
CA LYS A 191 6.67 -20.92 7.14
C LYS A 191 7.68 -21.06 6.00
#